data_AF-A0AAV4N0A4-F1
#
_entry.id   AF-A0AAV4N0A4-F1
#
_cell.length_a   1.000
_cell.length_b   1.000
_cell.length_c   1.000
_cell.angle_alpha   90.00
_cell.angle_beta   90.00
_cell.angle_gamma   90.00
#
_symmetry.space_group_name_H-M   'P 1'
#
loop_
_entity.id
_entity.type
_entity.pdbx_description
1 polymer ?
#
loop_
_entity_poly.entity_id
_entity_poly.type
_entity_poly.pdbx_seq_one_letter_code
_entity_poly.pdbx_strand_id
1 'polypeptide(L)'
;MEDLFDPNVYKAWNEALIKEKKIKVKWNQEYGSKLDDESGASEVDEEEEPPCTCKDKEKWLKLSEKKFDWPQTGATGTNTIIRIADTPTCMIGSSPIVKNKLYNGISHDGRGRAEYLKNRYQQDPEEKFHKKVCSNWEYGWNIGKPNKLICKHPDDCKIRDRVFYKSE
;
A
#
# COMPACT_ATOMS: atom_id res chain seq x y z
N MET A 1 6.93 -9.47 -29.55
CA MET A 1 5.78 -8.67 -29.03
C MET A 1 4.50 -8.96 -29.83
N GLU A 2 4.50 -9.96 -30.71
CA GLU A 2 3.35 -10.28 -31.58
C GLU A 2 2.39 -11.32 -30.95
N ASP A 3 2.87 -12.14 -30.01
CA ASP A 3 2.09 -13.22 -29.38
C ASP A 3 0.97 -12.75 -28.40
N LEU A 4 0.86 -11.45 -28.13
CA LEU A 4 -0.12 -10.91 -27.18
C LEU A 4 -1.54 -10.80 -27.75
N PHE A 5 -1.68 -10.81 -29.08
CA PHE A 5 -2.96 -10.72 -29.77
C PHE A 5 -3.37 -12.04 -30.45
N ASP A 6 -2.68 -13.14 -30.13
CA ASP A 6 -3.10 -14.45 -30.60
C ASP A 6 -4.49 -14.80 -30.04
N PRO A 7 -5.49 -15.11 -30.90
CA PRO A 7 -6.84 -15.45 -30.46
C PRO A 7 -6.86 -16.64 -29.48
N ASN A 8 -5.91 -17.55 -29.62
CA ASN A 8 -5.74 -18.71 -28.75
C ASN A 8 -5.27 -18.31 -27.35
N VAL A 9 -4.35 -17.34 -27.26
CA VAL A 9 -3.86 -16.80 -25.99
C VAL A 9 -5.00 -16.06 -25.29
N TYR A 10 -5.71 -15.18 -26.00
CA TYR A 10 -6.88 -14.48 -25.45
C TYR A 10 -7.97 -15.44 -24.92
N LYS A 11 -8.25 -16.52 -25.65
CA LYS A 11 -9.19 -17.56 -25.22
C LYS A 11 -8.72 -18.26 -23.93
N ALA A 12 -7.43 -18.58 -23.83
CA ALA A 12 -6.85 -19.20 -22.64
C ALA A 12 -6.95 -18.28 -21.40
N TRP A 13 -6.70 -16.97 -21.56
CA TRP A 13 -6.87 -15.99 -20.48
C TRP A 13 -8.32 -15.86 -20.02
N ASN A 14 -9.27 -15.79 -20.95
CA ASN A 14 -10.69 -15.74 -20.61
C ASN A 14 -11.14 -17.00 -19.87
N GLU A 15 -10.68 -18.17 -20.30
CA GLU A 15 -10.97 -19.43 -19.63
C GLU A 15 -10.39 -19.45 -18.20
N ALA A 16 -9.15 -18.99 -18.02
CA ALA A 16 -8.52 -18.86 -16.71
C ALA A 16 -9.31 -17.94 -15.77
N LEU A 17 -9.73 -16.77 -16.25
CA LEU A 17 -10.55 -15.82 -15.48
C LEU A 17 -11.90 -16.42 -15.07
N ILE A 18 -12.57 -17.16 -15.98
CA ILE A 18 -13.84 -17.82 -15.67
C ILE A 18 -13.63 -18.90 -14.60
N LYS A 19 -12.55 -19.69 -14.69
CA LYS A 19 -12.21 -20.71 -13.69
C LYS A 19 -11.94 -20.09 -12.33
N GLU A 20 -11.17 -19.00 -12.28
CA GLU A 20 -10.87 -18.29 -11.05
C GLU A 20 -12.15 -17.76 -10.37
N LYS A 21 -13.07 -17.16 -11.14
CA LYS A 21 -14.38 -16.71 -10.61
C LYS A 21 -15.17 -17.87 -10.01
N LYS A 22 -15.22 -19.03 -10.67
CA LYS A 22 -15.92 -20.21 -10.16
C LYS A 22 -15.30 -20.72 -8.86
N ILE A 23 -13.96 -20.78 -8.80
CA ILE A 23 -13.24 -21.19 -7.59
C ILE A 23 -13.52 -20.23 -6.44
N LYS A 24 -13.48 -18.91 -6.68
CA LYS A 24 -13.78 -17.89 -5.66
C LYS A 24 -15.19 -18.01 -5.11
N VAL A 25 -16.20 -18.18 -5.98
CA VAL A 25 -17.59 -18.36 -5.54
C VAL A 25 -17.74 -19.64 -4.72
N LYS A 26 -17.18 -20.77 -5.19
CA LYS A 26 -17.23 -22.04 -4.47
C LYS A 26 -16.54 -21.97 -3.11
N TRP A 27 -15.34 -21.37 -3.07
CA TRP A 27 -14.60 -21.18 -1.84
C TRP A 27 -15.38 -20.30 -0.85
N ASN A 28 -15.98 -19.20 -1.33
CA ASN A 28 -16.78 -18.33 -0.48
C ASN A 28 -18.05 -19.03 0.05
N GLN A 29 -18.66 -19.92 -0.72
CA GLN A 29 -19.78 -20.74 -0.24
C GLN A 29 -19.35 -21.74 0.85
N GLU A 30 -18.15 -22.30 0.76
CA GLU A 30 -17.64 -23.31 1.71
C GLU A 30 -17.05 -22.70 2.99
N TYR A 31 -16.43 -21.52 2.89
CA TYR A 31 -15.64 -20.91 3.97
C TYR A 31 -16.06 -19.48 4.33
N GLY A 32 -16.93 -18.84 3.55
CA GLY A 32 -17.33 -17.45 3.79
C GLY A 32 -17.96 -17.24 5.17
N SER A 33 -18.93 -18.09 5.55
CA SER A 33 -19.58 -18.00 6.86
C SER A 33 -18.63 -18.22 8.04
N LYS A 34 -17.58 -19.04 7.87
CA LYS A 34 -16.59 -19.27 8.94
C LYS A 34 -15.76 -18.02 9.26
N LEU A 35 -15.58 -17.13 8.29
CA LEU A 35 -14.88 -15.87 8.51
C LEU A 35 -15.76 -14.85 9.25
N ASP A 36 -17.08 -14.90 9.02
CA ASP A 36 -18.03 -14.06 9.75
C ASP A 36 -18.12 -14.50 11.22
N ASP A 37 -18.05 -15.81 11.49
CA ASP A 37 -18.11 -16.38 12.86
C ASP A 37 -16.82 -16.15 13.69
N GLU A 38 -15.64 -16.07 13.05
CA GLU A 38 -14.36 -15.82 13.76
C GLU A 38 -14.12 -14.35 14.11
N SER A 39 -14.85 -13.42 13.48
CA SER A 39 -15.01 -12.08 14.02
C SER A 39 -16.11 -12.13 15.08
N GLY A 40 -15.72 -12.30 16.36
CA GLY A 40 -16.64 -12.25 17.48
C GLY A 40 -17.51 -10.99 17.45
N ALA A 41 -18.70 -11.11 16.86
CA ALA A 41 -19.80 -10.19 17.05
C ALA A 41 -20.30 -10.48 18.46
N SER A 42 -19.84 -9.66 19.41
CA SER A 42 -20.56 -9.52 20.68
C SER A 42 -22.02 -9.23 20.35
N GLU A 43 -22.92 -10.10 20.80
CA GLU A 43 -24.33 -9.76 20.95
C GLU A 43 -24.40 -8.48 21.78
N VAL A 44 -24.63 -7.36 21.12
CA VAL A 44 -25.05 -6.13 21.77
C VAL A 44 -26.56 -6.31 21.92
N ASP A 45 -27.01 -6.45 23.18
CA ASP A 45 -28.41 -6.38 23.55
C ASP A 45 -29.09 -5.23 22.80
N GLU A 46 -30.28 -5.48 22.24
CA GLU A 46 -31.16 -4.48 21.64
C GLU A 46 -31.58 -3.44 22.70
N GLU A 47 -30.70 -2.50 23.04
CA GLU A 47 -31.14 -1.20 23.50
C GLU A 47 -31.64 -0.43 22.29
N GLU A 48 -32.94 -0.10 22.29
CA GLU A 48 -33.61 0.59 21.19
C GLU A 48 -32.81 1.81 20.72
N GLU A 49 -32.28 1.75 19.50
CA GLU A 49 -31.58 2.86 18.90
C GLU A 49 -32.53 4.08 18.81
N PRO A 50 -32.07 5.29 19.20
CA PRO A 50 -32.86 6.49 19.03
C PRO A 50 -33.19 6.68 17.54
N PRO A 51 -34.43 7.06 17.18
CA PRO A 51 -34.87 7.12 15.80
C PRO A 51 -33.96 8.05 15.00
N CYS A 52 -33.32 7.49 13.96
CA CYS A 52 -32.47 8.26 13.07
C CYS A 52 -33.32 9.35 12.39
N THR A 53 -33.02 10.62 12.69
CA THR A 53 -33.75 11.76 12.12
C THR A 53 -33.27 12.15 10.73
N CYS A 54 -32.43 11.35 10.08
CA CYS A 54 -32.09 11.55 8.68
C CYS A 54 -33.21 11.02 7.77
N LYS A 55 -34.34 11.73 7.78
CA LYS A 55 -35.19 11.83 6.59
C LYS A 55 -34.36 12.56 5.55
N ASP A 56 -33.61 11.79 4.74
CA ASP A 56 -33.24 12.11 3.37
C ASP A 56 -32.33 10.99 2.86
N LYS A 57 -32.96 9.98 2.25
CA LYS A 57 -32.27 9.11 1.29
C LYS A 57 -32.00 9.95 0.04
N GLU A 58 -31.08 10.91 0.14
CA GLU A 58 -30.51 11.57 -1.02
C GLU A 58 -29.69 10.54 -1.78
N LYS A 59 -30.40 9.87 -2.68
CA LYS A 59 -29.99 9.47 -4.03
C LYS A 59 -28.51 9.78 -4.24
N TRP A 60 -27.67 8.74 -4.17
CA TRP A 60 -26.27 8.78 -4.60
C TRP A 60 -26.14 9.80 -5.73
N LEU A 61 -25.60 10.99 -5.41
CA LEU A 61 -25.33 12.00 -6.41
C LEU A 61 -24.41 11.29 -7.39
N LYS A 62 -24.93 11.02 -8.60
CA LYS A 62 -24.14 10.44 -9.68
C LYS A 62 -22.92 11.32 -9.77
N LEU A 63 -21.78 10.80 -9.32
CA LEU A 63 -20.49 11.43 -9.50
C LEU A 63 -20.46 11.76 -10.98
N SER A 64 -20.48 13.05 -11.33
CA SER A 64 -20.73 13.44 -12.71
C SER A 64 -19.72 12.70 -13.56
N GLU A 65 -20.19 11.91 -14.52
CA GLU A 65 -19.38 11.35 -15.58
C GLU A 65 -18.90 12.53 -16.44
N LYS A 66 -18.05 13.39 -15.87
CA LYS A 66 -17.14 14.18 -16.67
C LYS A 66 -16.28 13.13 -17.33
N LYS A 67 -16.65 12.80 -18.57
CA LYS A 67 -15.80 12.04 -19.48
C LYS A 67 -14.43 12.69 -19.37
N PHE A 68 -13.51 11.96 -18.77
CA PHE A 68 -12.13 12.33 -18.76
C PHE A 68 -11.68 12.24 -20.21
N ASP A 69 -11.65 13.38 -20.89
CA ASP A 69 -11.21 13.48 -22.27
C ASP A 69 -9.72 13.16 -22.30
N TRP A 70 -9.39 11.89 -22.50
CA TRP A 70 -8.04 11.49 -22.87
C TRP A 70 -7.64 12.30 -24.11
N PRO A 71 -6.44 12.91 -24.15
CA PRO A 71 -6.04 13.78 -25.25
C PRO A 71 -6.08 13.01 -26.58
N GLN A 72 -7.10 13.28 -27.38
CA GLN A 72 -7.30 12.70 -28.71
C GLN A 72 -6.79 13.68 -29.76
N THR A 73 -5.46 13.75 -29.94
CA THR A 73 -4.79 13.98 -31.24
C THR A 73 -3.30 14.18 -30.99
N GLY A 74 -2.47 13.55 -31.80
CA GLY A 74 -1.04 13.82 -31.83
C GLY A 74 -0.76 15.22 -32.38
N ALA A 75 0.16 15.95 -31.75
CA ALA A 75 1.00 16.97 -32.39
C ALA A 75 2.07 17.44 -31.41
N THR A 76 3.33 17.13 -31.75
CA THR A 76 4.45 18.08 -31.76
C THR A 76 4.45 19.15 -30.68
N GLY A 77 5.02 18.81 -29.54
CA GLY A 77 5.40 19.75 -28.50
C GLY A 77 6.15 18.96 -27.46
N THR A 78 7.42 19.28 -27.29
CA THR A 78 8.37 18.66 -26.34
C THR A 78 7.91 18.79 -24.90
N ASN A 79 6.90 18.01 -24.52
CA ASN A 79 6.64 17.61 -23.14
C ASN A 79 6.63 16.08 -23.12
N THR A 80 7.74 15.51 -23.58
CA THR A 80 8.14 14.20 -23.11
C THR A 80 8.24 14.37 -21.59
N ILE A 81 7.26 13.83 -20.85
CA ILE A 81 7.57 13.21 -19.56
C ILE A 81 8.90 12.52 -19.82
N ILE A 82 9.98 12.96 -19.17
CA ILE A 82 11.31 12.38 -19.38
C ILE A 82 11.09 10.89 -19.19
N ARG A 83 10.98 10.15 -20.31
CA ARG A 83 11.07 8.72 -20.28
C ARG A 83 12.44 8.54 -19.68
N ILE A 84 12.50 7.86 -18.54
CA ILE A 84 13.77 7.50 -17.92
C ILE A 84 14.48 6.67 -18.97
N ALA A 85 15.23 7.33 -19.86
CA ALA A 85 15.84 6.74 -21.04
C ALA A 85 16.90 5.73 -20.59
N ASP A 86 17.40 5.93 -19.37
CA ASP A 86 18.36 5.11 -18.68
C ASP A 86 17.71 4.52 -17.43
N THR A 87 16.69 3.67 -17.55
CA THR A 87 16.42 2.76 -16.44
C THR A 87 17.67 1.90 -16.31
N PRO A 88 18.42 1.94 -15.19
CA PRO A 88 19.64 1.18 -15.08
C PRO A 88 19.30 -0.30 -15.34
N THR A 89 19.90 -0.86 -16.39
CA THR A 89 19.65 -2.21 -16.90
C THR A 89 19.89 -3.29 -15.84
N CYS A 90 20.58 -2.94 -14.75
CA CYS A 90 20.78 -3.77 -13.57
C CYS A 90 20.49 -2.95 -12.30
N MET A 91 20.02 -3.63 -11.25
CA MET A 91 19.83 -3.01 -9.95
C MET A 91 21.15 -2.39 -9.46
N ILE A 92 21.08 -1.18 -8.90
CA ILE A 92 22.24 -0.50 -8.33
C ILE A 92 22.85 -1.39 -7.23
N GLY A 93 24.12 -1.76 -7.41
CA GLY A 93 24.84 -2.58 -6.43
C GLY A 93 25.06 -1.84 -5.10
N SER A 94 25.29 -2.59 -4.04
CA SER A 94 25.66 -2.02 -2.73
C SER A 94 27.01 -1.27 -2.79
N SER A 95 27.14 -0.25 -1.94
CA SER A 95 28.39 0.53 -1.77
C SER A 95 29.59 -0.40 -1.47
N PRO A 96 30.80 -0.10 -1.99
CA PRO A 96 32.00 -0.91 -1.75
C PRO A 96 32.31 -1.12 -0.26
N ILE A 97 32.05 -0.10 0.57
CA ILE A 97 32.23 -0.16 2.02
C ILE A 97 31.31 -1.21 2.63
N VAL A 98 30.05 -1.23 2.19
CA VAL A 98 29.05 -2.20 2.65
C VAL A 98 29.43 -3.60 2.17
N LYS A 99 29.86 -3.76 0.91
CA LYS A 99 30.35 -5.05 0.38
C LYS A 99 31.51 -5.59 1.21
N ASN A 100 32.51 -4.75 1.50
CA ASN A 100 33.65 -5.17 2.30
C ASN A 100 33.21 -5.67 3.69
N LYS A 101 32.32 -4.94 4.36
CA LYS A 101 31.73 -5.40 5.63
C LYS A 101 30.97 -6.72 5.49
N LEU A 102 30.17 -6.91 4.44
CA LEU A 102 29.40 -8.16 4.27
C LEU A 102 30.29 -9.40 4.08
N TYR A 103 31.43 -9.24 3.41
CA TYR A 103 32.28 -10.36 2.99
C TYR A 103 33.60 -10.47 3.79
N ASN A 104 33.80 -9.63 4.81
CA ASN A 104 34.97 -9.72 5.67
C ASN A 104 34.75 -10.72 6.82
N GLY A 105 35.39 -11.89 6.75
CA GLY A 105 35.41 -12.88 7.82
C GLY A 105 34.15 -13.76 7.90
N ILE A 106 33.99 -14.46 9.03
CA ILE A 106 32.92 -15.44 9.27
C ILE A 106 31.89 -14.84 10.24
N SER A 107 30.60 -15.05 9.95
CA SER A 107 29.49 -14.47 10.74
C SER A 107 29.42 -15.00 12.18
N HIS A 108 29.89 -16.24 12.39
CA HIS A 108 29.96 -16.87 13.71
C HIS A 108 30.81 -16.06 14.71
N ASP A 109 31.92 -15.48 14.23
CA ASP A 109 32.82 -14.66 15.06
C ASP A 109 32.31 -13.21 15.24
N GLY A 110 31.07 -12.94 14.84
CA GLY A 110 30.50 -11.60 14.86
C GLY A 110 31.01 -10.66 13.77
N ARG A 111 31.82 -11.15 12.82
CA ARG A 111 32.32 -10.39 11.66
C ARG A 111 31.38 -10.51 10.46
N GLY A 112 31.68 -9.81 9.37
CA GLY A 112 30.96 -10.03 8.12
C GLY A 112 29.51 -9.54 8.16
N ARG A 113 28.59 -10.44 7.83
CA ARG A 113 27.14 -10.17 7.86
C ARG A 113 26.62 -9.87 9.26
N ALA A 114 27.15 -10.53 10.29
CA ALA A 114 26.74 -10.29 11.66
C ALA A 114 27.08 -8.86 12.09
N GLU A 115 28.28 -8.40 11.74
CA GLU A 115 28.72 -7.01 11.98
C GLU A 115 27.86 -5.99 11.21
N TYR A 116 27.55 -6.29 9.93
CA TYR A 116 26.67 -5.44 9.13
C TYR A 116 25.28 -5.28 9.77
N LEU A 117 24.67 -6.37 10.25
CA LEU A 117 23.34 -6.32 10.86
C LEU A 117 23.32 -5.49 12.14
N LYS A 118 24.36 -5.60 12.98
CA LYS A 118 24.51 -4.75 14.17
C LYS A 118 24.63 -3.28 13.80
N ASN A 119 25.47 -2.97 12.81
CA ASN A 119 25.72 -1.59 12.39
C ASN A 119 24.57 -0.98 11.57
N ARG A 120 23.72 -1.79 10.94
CA ARG A 120 22.66 -1.34 10.02
C ARG A 120 21.68 -0.38 10.69
N TYR A 121 21.39 -0.59 11.96
CA TYR A 121 20.38 0.15 12.74
C TYR A 121 20.97 1.31 13.56
N GLN A 122 22.29 1.53 13.52
CA GLN A 122 22.92 2.61 14.28
C GLN A 122 22.63 4.01 13.72
N GLN A 123 22.37 4.09 12.42
CA GLN A 123 22.01 5.35 11.77
C GLN A 123 20.52 5.39 11.49
N ASP A 124 19.90 6.51 11.85
CA ASP A 124 18.51 6.76 11.51
C ASP A 124 18.33 6.80 9.99
N PRO A 125 17.20 6.30 9.48
CA PRO A 125 16.96 6.25 8.04
C PRO A 125 16.90 7.65 7.41
N GLU A 126 16.53 8.68 8.18
CA GLU A 126 16.53 10.09 7.75
C GLU A 126 17.93 10.61 7.41
N GLU A 127 18.94 10.19 8.17
CA GLU A 127 20.34 10.57 7.92
C GLU A 127 20.96 9.69 6.83
N LYS A 128 20.57 8.42 6.80
CA LYS A 128 21.13 7.42 5.87
C LYS A 128 20.70 7.64 4.43
N PHE A 129 19.49 8.14 4.22
CA PHE A 129 18.92 8.33 2.89
C PHE A 129 18.58 9.80 2.64
N HIS A 130 19.29 10.42 1.70
CA HIS A 130 19.10 11.84 1.36
C HIS A 130 17.67 12.21 0.93
N LYS A 131 16.89 11.26 0.39
CA LYS A 131 15.53 11.50 -0.11
C LYS A 131 14.62 10.34 0.24
N LYS A 132 13.36 10.66 0.55
CA LYS A 132 12.29 9.67 0.64
C LYS A 132 11.95 9.17 -0.77
N VAL A 133 12.18 7.89 -1.02
CA VAL A 133 11.92 7.30 -2.35
C VAL A 133 10.44 6.93 -2.51
N CYS A 134 9.78 6.53 -1.42
CA CYS A 134 8.39 6.06 -1.42
C CYS A 134 7.57 6.77 -0.35
N SER A 135 6.25 6.88 -0.58
CA SER A 135 5.28 7.42 0.41
C SER A 135 5.27 6.62 1.72
N ASN A 136 5.47 5.30 1.66
CA ASN A 136 5.57 4.46 2.86
C ASN A 136 6.71 4.86 3.80
N TRP A 137 7.77 5.53 3.31
CA TRP A 137 8.86 5.98 4.17
C TRP A 137 8.42 7.13 5.08
N GLU A 138 7.41 7.90 4.68
CA GLU A 138 6.88 9.00 5.47
C GLU A 138 6.21 8.53 6.76
N TYR A 139 5.51 7.39 6.70
CA TYR A 139 4.88 6.78 7.87
C TYR A 139 5.85 5.87 8.61
N GLY A 140 6.62 5.05 7.87
CA GLY A 140 7.50 4.03 8.46
C GLY A 140 8.65 4.58 9.28
N TRP A 141 9.21 5.74 8.89
CA TRP A 141 10.31 6.37 9.64
C TRP A 141 9.87 7.04 10.94
N ASN A 142 8.58 7.37 11.06
CA ASN A 142 8.01 8.00 12.23
C ASN A 142 7.41 6.98 13.23
N ILE A 143 7.54 5.67 12.96
CA ILE A 143 7.10 4.64 13.90
C ILE A 143 7.91 4.77 15.20
N GLY A 144 7.24 5.03 16.32
CA GLY A 144 7.86 5.22 17.63
C GLY A 144 8.26 6.66 17.95
N LYS A 145 8.22 7.58 16.98
CA LYS A 145 8.29 9.02 17.26
C LYS A 145 6.89 9.49 17.68
N PRO A 146 6.76 10.42 18.65
CA PRO A 146 5.48 11.01 18.96
C PRO A 146 5.01 11.78 17.72
N ASN A 147 4.09 11.18 16.97
CA ASN A 147 3.48 11.84 15.83
C ASN A 147 2.70 13.02 16.38
N LYS A 148 3.27 14.22 16.24
CA LYS A 148 2.54 15.48 16.36
C LYS A 148 1.59 15.59 15.17
N LEU A 149 0.61 14.69 15.09
CA LEU A 149 -0.61 14.93 14.32
C LEU A 149 -1.39 15.99 15.09
N ILE A 150 -0.87 17.21 15.05
CA ILE A 150 -1.55 18.38 15.57
C ILE A 150 -2.60 18.69 14.51
N CYS A 151 -3.83 18.31 14.80
CA CYS A 151 -4.96 18.87 14.07
C CYS A 151 -4.89 20.40 14.24
N LYS A 152 -4.93 21.13 13.12
CA LYS A 152 -4.86 22.59 13.15
C LYS A 152 -5.98 23.22 14.00
N HIS A 153 -7.09 22.49 14.18
CA HIS A 153 -8.18 22.80 15.08
C HIS A 153 -8.39 21.62 16.06
N PRO A 154 -7.84 21.70 17.28
CA PRO A 154 -8.01 20.69 18.32
C PRO A 154 -9.47 20.46 18.71
N ASP A 155 -10.27 21.53 18.68
CA ASP A 155 -11.63 21.53 19.21
C ASP A 155 -12.67 20.93 18.24
N ASP A 156 -12.34 20.86 16.94
CA ASP A 156 -13.24 20.34 15.89
C ASP A 156 -12.81 18.98 15.33
N CYS A 157 -11.66 18.45 15.76
CA CYS A 157 -11.10 17.23 15.19
C CYS A 157 -11.68 15.97 15.84
N LYS A 158 -12.88 15.56 15.39
CA LYS A 158 -13.56 14.31 15.78
C LYS A 158 -12.75 13.03 15.55
N ILE A 159 -11.60 13.12 14.86
CA ILE A 159 -10.70 11.99 14.63
C ILE A 159 -9.94 11.63 15.91
N ARG A 160 -9.59 12.60 16.78
CA ARG A 160 -8.90 12.31 18.06
C ARG A 160 -9.75 11.50 19.02
N ASP A 161 -11.08 11.70 19.02
CA ASP A 161 -11.99 10.99 19.93
C ASP A 161 -12.25 9.54 19.52
N ARG A 162 -11.89 9.15 18.28
CA ARG A 162 -12.13 7.81 17.72
C ARG A 162 -10.87 6.97 17.55
N VAL A 163 -9.68 7.48 17.86
CA VAL A 163 -8.46 6.67 17.74
C VAL A 163 -8.36 5.70 18.91
N PHE A 164 -8.15 4.43 18.59
CA PHE A 164 -8.14 3.30 19.53
C PHE A 164 -7.07 3.40 20.64
N TYR A 165 -6.02 4.19 20.42
CA TYR A 165 -4.96 4.44 21.39
C TYR A 165 -5.15 5.83 22.01
N LYS A 166 -5.84 5.89 23.15
CA LYS A 166 -5.72 7.04 24.04
C LYS A 166 -4.32 7.00 24.65
N SER A 167 -3.50 7.99 24.34
CA SER A 167 -2.27 8.22 25.07
C SER A 167 -2.64 8.70 26.47
N GLU A 168 -2.31 7.91 27.49
CA GLU A 168 -2.27 8.36 28.90
C GLU A 168 -1.20 9.44 29.11
#